data_AF-A0A6A4UFS4-F1
#
_entry.id   AF-A0A6A4UFS4-F1
#
_cell.length_a   1.000
_cell.length_b   1.000
_cell.length_c   1.000
_cell.angle_alpha   90.00
_cell.angle_beta   90.00
_cell.angle_gamma   90.00
#
_symmetry.space_group_name_H-M   'P 1'
#
loop_
_entity.id
_entity.type
_entity.pdbx_description
1 polymer ?
#
loop_
_entity_poly.entity_id
_entity_poly.type
_entity_poly.pdbx_seq_one_letter_code
_entity_poly.pdbx_strand_id
1 'polypeptide(L)'
;MIFVYTDISCNACTDSLIENCNLLVNKSKGKNTIIGIAYSKDLNYLRRFTRINKIQFPFLLDDSAKFIKNIPLKTLPVILMVDENHLITNSYYINPQVKELNHAFFEAASIFLNN
;
A
#
# COMPACT_ATOMS: atom_id res chain seq x y z
N MET A 1 11.09 1.44 -5.35
CA MET A 1 10.05 0.46 -4.96
C MET A 1 9.02 1.12 -4.04
N ILE A 2 7.78 0.67 -4.05
CA ILE A 2 6.75 1.11 -3.10
C ILE A 2 6.20 -0.09 -2.32
N PHE A 3 6.17 0.02 -1.00
CA PHE A 3 5.43 -0.88 -0.13
C PHE A 3 4.16 -0.21 0.38
N VAL A 4 3.07 -0.94 0.35
CA VAL A 4 1.78 -0.48 0.85
C VAL A 4 1.40 -1.38 2.01
N TYR A 5 1.35 -0.84 3.23
CA TYR A 5 0.99 -1.62 4.41
C TYR A 5 -0.38 -1.17 4.96
N THR A 6 -1.29 -2.11 5.14
CA THR A 6 -2.68 -1.82 5.54
C THR A 6 -3.24 -2.83 6.52
N ASP A 7 -4.10 -2.35 7.42
CA ASP A 7 -5.01 -3.21 8.16
C ASP A 7 -6.31 -3.34 7.36
N ILE A 8 -6.57 -4.54 6.86
CA ILE A 8 -7.72 -4.80 5.98
C ILE A 8 -9.06 -4.89 6.72
N SER A 9 -9.08 -4.73 8.05
CA SER A 9 -10.33 -4.61 8.81
C SER A 9 -11.10 -3.33 8.48
N CYS A 10 -10.43 -2.28 7.97
CA CYS A 10 -11.09 -1.11 7.42
C CYS A 10 -11.33 -1.24 5.91
N ASN A 11 -12.50 -1.75 5.51
CA ASN A 11 -12.85 -1.97 4.10
C ASN A 11 -12.73 -0.68 3.25
N ALA A 12 -13.39 0.41 3.66
CA ALA A 12 -13.38 1.67 2.90
C ALA A 12 -11.98 2.30 2.76
N CYS A 13 -11.14 2.16 3.79
CA CYS A 13 -9.76 2.63 3.74
C CYS A 13 -8.95 1.86 2.68
N THR A 14 -9.20 0.55 2.61
CA THR A 14 -8.37 -0.35 1.83
C THR A 14 -8.78 -0.38 0.36
N ASP A 15 -10.07 -0.23 0.06
CA ASP A 15 -10.55 -0.22 -1.33
C ASP A 15 -9.99 0.98 -2.09
N SER A 16 -10.07 2.19 -1.52
CA SER A 16 -9.52 3.41 -2.15
C SER A 16 -8.00 3.33 -2.32
N LEU A 17 -7.31 2.70 -1.37
CA LEU A 17 -5.86 2.48 -1.45
C LEU A 17 -5.51 1.56 -2.64
N ILE A 18 -6.19 0.42 -2.76
CA ILE A 18 -5.95 -0.53 -3.86
C ILE A 18 -6.27 0.08 -5.21
N GLU A 19 -7.37 0.82 -5.35
CA GLU A 19 -7.74 1.50 -6.59
C GLU A 19 -6.61 2.40 -7.09
N ASN A 20 -6.06 3.23 -6.21
CA ASN A 20 -4.95 4.12 -6.56
C ASN A 20 -3.65 3.35 -6.85
N CYS A 21 -3.35 2.29 -6.10
CA CYS A 21 -2.21 1.43 -6.39
C CYS A 21 -2.32 0.76 -7.77
N ASN A 22 -3.50 0.23 -8.12
CA ASN A 22 -3.77 -0.34 -9.44
C ASN A 22 -3.59 0.71 -10.55
N LEU A 23 -4.08 1.93 -10.35
CA LEU A 23 -3.86 3.04 -11.30
C LEU A 23 -2.36 3.31 -11.50
N LEU A 24 -1.57 3.27 -10.43
CA LEU A 24 -0.12 3.48 -10.50
C LEU A 24 0.59 2.34 -11.25
N VAL A 25 0.22 1.08 -11.00
CA VAL A 25 0.73 -0.08 -11.77
C VAL A 25 0.45 0.13 -13.25
N ASN A 26 -0.79 0.46 -13.61
CA ASN A 26 -1.20 0.65 -15.00
C ASN A 26 -0.46 1.82 -15.68
N LYS A 27 -0.34 2.97 -15.01
CA LYS A 27 0.39 4.14 -15.52
C LYS A 27 1.88 3.84 -15.74
N SER A 28 2.47 3.04 -14.85
CA SER A 28 3.89 2.67 -14.93
C SER A 28 4.21 1.60 -15.97
N LYS A 29 3.20 1.01 -16.63
CA LYS A 29 3.36 -0.16 -17.52
C LYS A 29 4.16 -1.30 -16.87
N GLY A 30 4.03 -1.49 -15.56
CA GLY A 30 4.74 -2.51 -14.81
C GLY A 30 6.22 -2.23 -14.54
N LYS A 31 6.74 -1.03 -14.87
CA LYS A 31 8.12 -0.63 -14.50
C LYS A 31 8.29 -0.44 -12.99
N ASN A 32 7.20 -0.11 -12.32
CA ASN A 32 7.22 0.20 -10.89
C ASN A 32 6.92 -1.05 -10.08
N THR A 33 7.82 -1.39 -9.15
CA THR A 33 7.55 -2.45 -8.18
C THR A 33 6.71 -1.89 -7.03
N ILE A 34 5.42 -2.22 -7.03
CA ILE A 34 4.51 -2.00 -5.90
C ILE A 34 4.28 -3.34 -5.21
N ILE A 35 4.44 -3.39 -3.90
CA ILE A 35 4.18 -4.57 -3.09
C ILE A 35 3.20 -4.19 -1.98
N GLY A 36 2.04 -4.84 -1.96
CA GLY A 36 1.09 -4.72 -0.86
C GLY A 36 1.39 -5.69 0.26
N ILE A 37 1.16 -5.27 1.50
CA ILE A 37 1.25 -6.07 2.70
C ILE A 37 -0.01 -5.80 3.52
N ALA A 38 -0.81 -6.84 3.75
CA ALA A 38 -1.96 -6.77 4.63
C ALA A 38 -1.67 -7.44 5.97
N TYR A 39 -2.19 -6.82 7.02
CA TYR A 39 -2.42 -7.47 8.28
C TYR A 39 -3.92 -7.48 8.60
N SER A 40 -4.37 -8.55 9.26
CA SER A 40 -5.65 -8.58 9.96
C SER A 40 -5.57 -9.54 11.12
N LYS A 41 -6.27 -9.23 12.22
CA LYS A 41 -6.50 -10.19 13.30
C LYS A 41 -7.46 -11.31 12.89
N ASP A 42 -8.25 -11.12 11.84
CA ASP A 42 -9.26 -12.07 11.39
C ASP A 42 -8.94 -12.57 9.97
N LEU A 43 -8.63 -13.87 9.89
CA LEU A 43 -8.30 -14.57 8.64
C LEU A 43 -9.44 -14.55 7.62
N ASN A 44 -10.69 -14.41 8.04
CA ASN A 44 -11.83 -14.32 7.13
C ASN A 44 -11.79 -13.02 6.32
N TYR A 45 -11.35 -11.91 6.92
CA TYR A 45 -11.14 -10.66 6.20
C TYR A 45 -10.05 -10.83 5.15
N LEU A 46 -8.93 -11.50 5.46
CA LEU A 46 -7.85 -11.72 4.48
C LEU A 46 -8.34 -12.47 3.24
N ARG A 47 -9.10 -13.56 3.44
CA ARG A 47 -9.67 -14.35 2.34
C ARG A 47 -10.69 -13.56 1.51
N ARG A 48 -11.54 -12.78 2.18
CA ARG A 48 -12.54 -11.93 1.50
C ARG A 48 -11.87 -10.81 0.71
N PHE A 49 -10.85 -10.19 1.31
CA PHE A 49 -10.11 -9.08 0.75
C PHE A 49 -9.45 -9.42 -0.57
N THR A 50 -8.72 -10.54 -0.63
CA THR A 50 -8.06 -11.01 -1.87
C THR A 50 -9.07 -11.40 -2.96
N ARG A 51 -10.32 -11.72 -2.60
CA ARG A 51 -11.36 -12.13 -3.54
C ARG A 51 -12.16 -10.97 -4.10
N ILE A 52 -12.46 -9.97 -3.27
CA ILE A 52 -13.27 -8.80 -3.67
C ILE A 52 -12.42 -7.81 -4.47
N ASN A 53 -11.17 -7.61 -4.06
CA ASN A 53 -10.31 -6.63 -4.67
C ASN A 53 -9.48 -7.24 -5.80
N LYS A 54 -9.64 -6.70 -7.01
CA LYS A 54 -8.84 -7.08 -8.18
C LYS A 54 -7.46 -6.43 -8.08
N ILE A 55 -6.60 -6.96 -7.22
CA ILE A 55 -5.25 -6.44 -6.98
C ILE A 55 -4.36 -6.80 -8.18
N GLN A 56 -3.70 -5.80 -8.78
CA GLN A 56 -2.85 -5.96 -9.98
C GLN A 56 -1.34 -6.00 -9.67
N PHE A 57 -0.97 -6.10 -8.40
CA PHE A 57 0.41 -6.10 -7.92
C PHE A 57 0.64 -7.22 -6.89
N PRO A 58 1.90 -7.64 -6.66
CA PRO A 58 2.23 -8.59 -5.61
C PRO A 58 1.68 -8.16 -4.25
N PHE A 59 1.04 -9.11 -3.56
CA PHE A 59 0.39 -8.86 -2.28
C PHE A 59 0.75 -9.95 -1.27
N LEU A 60 1.26 -9.54 -0.11
CA LEU A 60 1.73 -10.41 0.96
C LEU A 60 0.84 -10.28 2.20
N LEU A 61 0.76 -11.35 2.98
CA LEU A 61 0.05 -11.37 4.25
C LEU A 61 1.05 -11.35 5.40
N ASP A 62 0.97 -10.34 6.26
CA ASP A 62 1.65 -10.27 7.54
C ASP A 62 0.67 -10.69 8.63
N ASP A 63 0.59 -11.98 8.93
CA ASP A 63 -0.36 -12.59 9.87
C ASP A 63 -0.12 -12.22 11.35
N SER A 64 1.07 -11.69 11.66
CA SER A 64 1.55 -11.49 13.03
C SER A 64 2.03 -10.06 13.30
N ALA A 65 1.76 -9.15 12.36
CA ALA A 65 2.23 -7.77 12.35
C ALA A 65 3.75 -7.65 12.54
N LYS A 66 4.52 -8.67 12.11
CA LYS A 66 5.97 -8.72 12.31
C LYS A 66 6.70 -7.69 11.48
N PHE A 67 6.22 -7.41 10.27
CA PHE A 67 6.81 -6.41 9.40
C PHE A 67 6.71 -5.03 10.04
N ILE A 68 5.54 -4.71 10.60
CA ILE A 68 5.27 -3.38 11.14
C ILE A 68 5.79 -3.16 12.55
N LYS A 69 5.94 -4.21 13.36
CA LYS A 69 6.47 -4.09 14.73
C LYS A 69 7.85 -3.45 14.82
N ASN A 70 8.65 -3.58 13.76
CA ASN A 70 10.00 -3.02 13.69
C ASN A 70 10.04 -1.62 13.06
N ILE A 71 8.89 -1.08 12.64
CA ILE A 71 8.78 0.22 11.98
C ILE A 71 7.89 1.10 12.87
N PRO A 72 8.39 2.23 13.41
CA PRO A 72 7.61 3.11 14.28
C PRO A 72 6.56 3.89 13.47
N LEU A 73 5.45 3.24 13.15
CA LEU A 73 4.33 3.86 12.44
C LEU A 73 3.32 4.45 13.42
N LYS A 74 2.80 5.64 13.07
CA LYS A 74 1.76 6.32 13.85
C LYS A 74 0.35 5.85 13.51
N THR A 75 0.11 5.43 12.27
CA THR A 75 -1.22 5.02 11.81
C THR A 75 -1.15 4.14 10.55
N LEU A 76 -2.27 3.48 10.22
CA LEU A 76 -2.50 2.68 9.02
C LEU A 76 -3.73 3.20 8.26
N PRO A 77 -3.78 3.10 6.91
CA PRO A 77 -2.76 2.55 6.04
C PRO A 77 -1.54 3.47 5.88
N VAL A 78 -0.39 2.88 5.54
CA VAL A 78 0.83 3.61 5.19
C VAL A 78 1.35 3.17 3.84
N ILE A 79 2.00 4.09 3.13
CA ILE A 79 2.81 3.79 1.95
C ILE A 79 4.26 4.15 2.26
N LEU A 80 5.18 3.24 1.98
CA LEU A 80 6.61 3.40 2.16
C LEU A 80 7.28 3.43 0.78
N MET A 81 8.09 4.44 0.54
CA MET A 81 8.95 4.53 -0.64
C MET A 81 10.31 3.98 -0.26
N VAL A 82 10.78 3.02 -1.04
CA VAL A 82 12.02 2.30 -0.79
C VAL A 82 12.93 2.44 -1.99
N ASP A 83 14.18 2.83 -1.76
CA ASP A 83 15.18 2.98 -2.81
C ASP A 83 15.77 1.62 -3.26
N GLU A 84 16.75 1.68 -4.15
CA GLU A 84 17.48 0.50 -4.64
C GLU A 84 18.34 -0.20 -3.57
N ASN A 85 18.69 0.50 -2.48
CA ASN A 85 19.44 -0.03 -1.35
C ASN A 85 18.53 -0.61 -0.26
N HIS A 86 17.24 -0.74 -0.54
CA HIS A 86 16.22 -1.22 0.39
C HIS A 86 16.02 -0.34 1.64
N LEU A 87 16.36 0.95 1.56
CA LEU A 87 16.12 1.92 2.62
C LEU A 87 14.80 2.65 2.40
N ILE A 88 14.05 2.85 3.49
CA ILE A 88 12.84 3.68 3.46
C ILE A 88 13.27 5.14 3.32
N THR A 89 13.00 5.73 2.16
CA THR A 89 13.32 7.13 1.87
C THR A 89 12.16 8.07 2.19
N ASN A 90 10.92 7.56 2.19
CA ASN A 90 9.74 8.33 2.54
C ASN A 90 8.62 7.43 3.08
N SER A 91 7.73 8.00 3.90
CA SER A 91 6.53 7.35 4.41
C SER A 91 5.34 8.28 4.35
N TYR A 92 4.21 7.79 3.86
CA TYR A 92 3.00 8.57 3.71
C TYR A 92 1.79 7.86 4.31
N TYR A 93 1.02 8.58 5.12
CA TYR A 93 -0.20 8.04 5.70
C TYR A 93 -1.38 8.33 4.80
N ILE A 94 -2.15 7.30 4.49
CA ILE A 94 -3.35 7.44 3.69
C ILE A 94 -4.50 7.81 4.62
N ASN A 95 -5.10 8.97 4.40
CA ASN A 95 -6.40 9.27 4.99
C ASN A 95 -7.48 9.04 3.93
N PRO A 96 -8.28 7.97 4.04
CA PRO A 96 -9.30 7.66 3.03
C PRO A 96 -10.43 8.70 2.97
N GLN A 97 -10.56 9.54 4.00
CA GLN A 97 -11.51 10.65 4.00
C GLN A 97 -11.00 11.87 3.23
N VAL A 98 -9.70 11.93 2.88
CA VAL A 98 -9.07 13.07 2.20
C VAL A 98 -8.44 12.61 0.88
N LYS A 99 -9.29 12.40 -0.13
CA LYS A 99 -8.89 11.84 -1.45
C LYS A 99 -7.82 12.66 -2.17
N GLU A 100 -7.88 13.99 -2.06
CA GLU A 100 -6.97 14.93 -2.73
C GLU A 100 -5.51 14.73 -2.31
N LEU A 101 -5.28 14.55 -1.00
CA LEU A 101 -3.96 14.30 -0.42
C LEU A 101 -3.39 12.96 -0.91
N ASN A 102 -4.23 11.93 -0.97
CA ASN A 102 -3.83 10.63 -1.50
C ASN A 102 -3.41 10.76 -2.98
N HIS A 103 -4.17 11.50 -3.79
CA HIS A 103 -3.84 11.70 -5.21
C HIS A 103 -2.46 12.37 -5.40
N ALA A 104 -2.19 13.45 -4.65
CA ALA A 104 -0.89 14.14 -4.69
C ALA A 104 0.27 13.20 -4.35
N PHE A 105 0.09 12.31 -3.36
CA PHE A 105 1.09 11.29 -3.05
C PHE A 105 1.31 10.35 -4.24
N PHE A 106 0.25 9.80 -4.84
CA PHE A 106 0.38 8.87 -5.96
C PHE A 106 1.04 9.51 -7.19
N GLU A 107 0.84 10.80 -7.42
CA GLU A 107 1.57 11.56 -8.44
C GLU A 107 3.07 11.66 -8.12
N ALA A 108 3.43 12.05 -6.89
CA ALA A 108 4.82 12.14 -6.46
C ALA A 108 5.53 10.76 -6.50
N ALA A 109 4.85 9.72 -6.05
CA ALA A 109 5.28 8.32 -6.15
C ALA A 109 5.54 7.91 -7.60
N SER A 110 4.67 8.31 -8.54
CA SER A 110 4.86 8.06 -9.96
C SER A 110 6.12 8.74 -10.50
N ILE A 111 6.42 9.97 -10.08
CA ILE A 111 7.64 10.67 -10.49
C ILE A 111 8.89 9.94 -9.97
N PHE A 112 8.90 9.60 -8.67
CA PHE A 112 10.04 8.91 -8.04
C PHE A 112 10.37 7.58 -8.72
N LEU A 113 9.35 6.82 -9.11
CA LEU A 113 9.56 5.49 -9.69
C LEU A 113 9.94 5.52 -11.18
N ASN A 114 9.77 6.65 -11.87
CA ASN A 114 10.12 6.81 -13.29
C ASN A 114 11.45 7.55 -13.53
N ASN A 115 12.09 8.05 -12.47
CA ASN A 115 13.44 8.61 -12.49
C ASN A 115 14.46 7.54 -12.10
#